data_AF-A0A820P5J1-F1
#
_entry.id   AF-A0A820P5J1-F1
#
_cell.length_a   1.000
_cell.length_b   1.000
_cell.length_c   1.000
_cell.angle_alpha   90.00
_cell.angle_beta   90.00
_cell.angle_gamma   90.00
#
_symmetry.space_group_name_H-M   'P 1'
#
loop_
_entity.id
_entity.type
_entity.pdbx_description
1 polymer ?
#
loop_
_entity_poly.entity_id
_entity_poly.type
_entity_poly.pdbx_seq_one_letter_code
_entity_poly.pdbx_strand_id
1 'polypeptide(L)'
;MFTVNLIHADWFHLLLNLLRQLLFGILLERKYGSFRIVIVYWLSNVGAILCAMLEDSRKGGIGASGAIYGLLLFFIIERLNAMNTNIDHRRFILIQLIVFVVFPMTIVISLTTILRINVGHAAHFGGGLVGFLFGI
;
A
#
# COMPACT_ATOMS: atom_id res chain seq x y z
N MET A 1 -1.82 14.88 -10.12
CA MET A 1 -1.86 13.96 -8.95
C MET A 1 -2.50 12.60 -9.24
N PHE A 2 -3.51 12.48 -10.11
CA PHE A 2 -4.02 11.16 -10.53
C PHE A 2 -3.18 10.50 -11.63
N THR A 3 -2.67 11.29 -12.58
CA THR A 3 -1.92 10.78 -13.75
C THR A 3 -0.58 10.15 -13.39
N VAL A 4 0.06 10.59 -12.29
CA VAL A 4 1.31 10.00 -11.81
C VAL A 4 1.14 8.54 -11.41
N ASN A 5 -0.07 8.11 -11.01
CA ASN A 5 -0.34 6.72 -10.65
C ASN A 5 -0.36 5.78 -11.85
N LEU A 6 -0.51 6.31 -13.07
CA LEU A 6 -0.61 5.53 -14.29
C LEU A 6 0.77 5.22 -14.90
N ILE A 7 1.80 5.96 -14.50
CA ILE A 7 3.16 5.82 -15.03
C ILE A 7 3.91 4.77 -14.21
N HIS A 8 4.53 3.81 -14.89
CA HIS A 8 5.31 2.73 -14.29
C HIS A 8 6.64 2.57 -15.02
N ALA A 9 7.67 2.17 -14.28
CA ALA A 9 9.02 1.96 -14.82
C ALA A 9 9.08 0.82 -15.84
N ASP A 10 8.27 -0.22 -15.64
CA ASP A 10 8.22 -1.41 -16.48
C ASP A 10 6.89 -2.17 -16.32
N TRP A 11 6.62 -3.07 -17.25
CA TRP A 11 5.38 -3.88 -17.30
C TRP A 11 5.19 -4.78 -16.09
N PHE A 12 6.28 -5.28 -15.52
CA PHE A 12 6.22 -6.20 -14.39
C PHE A 12 5.95 -5.45 -13.08
N HIS A 13 6.55 -4.28 -12.88
CA HIS A 13 6.20 -3.38 -11.78
C HIS A 13 4.75 -2.92 -11.86
N LEU A 14 4.24 -2.62 -13.06
CA LEU A 14 2.81 -2.36 -13.27
C LEU A 14 1.95 -3.56 -12.84
N LEU A 15 2.28 -4.77 -13.28
CA LEU A 15 1.55 -5.98 -12.92
C LEU A 15 1.49 -6.19 -11.39
N LEU A 16 2.63 -6.08 -10.71
CA LEU A 16 2.69 -6.21 -9.25
C LEU A 16 1.91 -5.12 -8.52
N ASN A 17 1.87 -3.89 -9.05
CA ASN A 17 1.03 -2.83 -8.49
C ASN A 17 -0.45 -3.12 -8.70
N LEU A 18 -0.86 -3.56 -9.89
CA LEU A 18 -2.25 -3.92 -10.17
C LEU A 18 -2.74 -5.06 -9.28
N LEU A 19 -1.95 -6.14 -9.14
CA LEU A 19 -2.32 -7.27 -8.29
C LEU A 19 -2.52 -6.86 -6.82
N ARG A 20 -1.60 -6.06 -6.27
CA ARG A 20 -1.71 -5.56 -4.89
C ARG A 20 -2.85 -4.58 -4.72
N GLN A 21 -3.04 -3.67 -5.68
CA GLN A 21 -4.13 -2.71 -5.67
C GLN A 21 -5.49 -3.42 -5.70
N LEU A 22 -5.65 -4.44 -6.56
CA LEU A 22 -6.87 -5.23 -6.61
C LEU A 22 -7.08 -6.02 -5.32
N LEU A 23 -6.03 -6.66 -4.79
CA LEU A 23 -6.11 -7.45 -3.56
C LEU A 23 -6.59 -6.59 -2.37
N PHE A 24 -5.86 -5.53 -2.02
CA PHE A 24 -6.22 -4.70 -0.87
C PHE A 24 -7.42 -3.81 -1.16
N GLY A 25 -7.51 -3.27 -2.37
CA GLY A 25 -8.62 -2.42 -2.80
C GLY A 25 -9.95 -3.14 -2.69
N ILE A 26 -10.11 -4.33 -3.28
CA ILE A 26 -11.36 -5.09 -3.25
C ILE A 26 -11.71 -5.51 -1.82
N LEU A 27 -10.74 -5.99 -1.03
CA LEU A 27 -10.98 -6.43 0.35
C LEU A 27 -11.48 -5.29 1.24
N LEU A 28 -10.85 -4.12 1.13
CA LEU A 28 -11.22 -2.93 1.90
C LEU A 28 -12.52 -2.30 1.37
N GLU A 29 -12.71 -2.26 0.04
CA GLU A 29 -13.90 -1.68 -0.59
C GLU A 29 -15.17 -2.45 -0.22
N ARG A 30 -15.09 -3.78 -0.19
CA ARG A 30 -16.21 -4.63 0.26
C ARG A 30 -16.63 -4.35 1.70
N LYS A 31 -15.68 -3.95 2.55
CA LYS A 31 -15.93 -3.70 3.98
C LYS A 31 -16.35 -2.25 4.27
N TYR A 32 -15.73 -1.28 3.59
CA TYR A 32 -15.83 0.14 3.91
C TYR A 32 -16.53 0.98 2.84
N GLY A 33 -16.85 0.40 1.69
CA GLY A 33 -17.45 1.07 0.54
C GLY A 33 -16.45 1.78 -0.37
N SER A 34 -16.78 1.88 -1.65
CA SER A 34 -15.93 2.42 -2.71
C SER A 34 -15.44 3.84 -2.42
N PHE A 35 -16.35 4.71 -1.97
CA PHE A 35 -16.04 6.12 -1.74
C PHE A 35 -14.93 6.32 -0.70
N ARG A 36 -15.01 5.59 0.42
CA ARG A 36 -13.98 5.66 1.47
C ARG A 36 -12.64 5.17 0.95
N ILE A 37 -12.61 4.07 0.19
CA ILE A 37 -11.35 3.53 -0.33
C ILE A 37 -10.72 4.43 -1.39
N VAL A 38 -11.52 5.08 -2.23
CA VAL A 38 -11.02 6.11 -3.17
C VAL A 38 -10.38 7.27 -2.41
N ILE A 39 -10.99 7.75 -1.33
CA ILE A 39 -10.41 8.82 -0.49
C ILE A 39 -9.09 8.37 0.14
N VAL A 40 -9.06 7.18 0.75
CA VAL A 40 -7.84 6.63 1.37
C VAL A 40 -6.73 6.51 0.33
N TYR A 41 -7.04 5.94 -0.84
CA TYR A 41 -6.08 5.78 -1.93
C TYR A 41 -5.54 7.14 -2.40
N TRP A 42 -6.42 8.11 -2.61
CA TRP A 42 -6.02 9.44 -3.09
C TRP A 42 -5.16 10.19 -2.08
N LEU A 43 -5.58 10.25 -0.81
CA LEU A 43 -4.82 10.93 0.24
C LEU A 43 -3.49 10.24 0.52
N SER A 44 -3.45 8.90 0.45
CA SER A 44 -2.19 8.15 0.57
C SER A 44 -1.23 8.51 -0.56
N ASN A 45 -1.72 8.74 -1.77
CA ASN A 45 -0.87 9.23 -2.85
C ASN A 45 -0.34 10.65 -2.59
N VAL A 46 -1.18 11.53 -2.04
CA VAL A 46 -0.75 12.89 -1.64
C VAL A 46 0.34 12.80 -0.58
N GLY A 47 0.16 12.00 0.46
CA GLY A 47 1.18 11.77 1.50
C GLY A 47 2.48 11.21 0.93
N ALA A 48 2.39 10.28 -0.02
CA ALA A 48 3.55 9.73 -0.72
C ALA A 48 4.34 10.80 -1.50
N ILE A 49 3.65 11.64 -2.27
CA ILE A 49 4.28 12.71 -3.04
C ILE A 49 4.95 13.73 -2.10
N LEU A 50 4.26 14.13 -1.03
CA LEU A 50 4.80 15.10 -0.06
C LEU A 50 6.08 14.57 0.59
N CYS A 51 6.07 13.34 1.10
CA CYS A 51 7.27 12.76 1.71
C CYS A 51 8.42 12.55 0.70
N ALA A 52 8.13 12.18 -0.54
CA ALA A 52 9.14 12.09 -1.59
C ALA A 52 9.81 13.44 -1.87
N MET A 53 9.02 14.52 -1.93
CA MET A 53 9.52 15.88 -2.16
C MET A 53 10.33 16.43 -0.97
N LEU A 54 10.05 15.96 0.25
CA LEU A 54 10.83 16.30 1.44
C LEU A 54 12.21 15.62 1.43
N GLU A 55 12.31 14.41 0.88
CA GLU A 55 13.59 13.70 0.73
C GLU A 55 14.46 14.34 -0.37
N ASP A 56 13.85 14.61 -1.52
CA ASP A 56 14.49 15.32 -2.63
C ASP A 56 13.40 16.02 -3.45
N SER A 57 13.43 17.35 -3.48
CA SER A 57 12.46 18.17 -4.23
C SER A 57 12.39 17.85 -5.73
N ARG A 58 13.41 17.18 -6.29
CA ARG A 58 13.44 16.73 -7.69
C ARG A 58 12.77 15.37 -7.89
N LYS A 59 12.55 14.62 -6.81
CA LYS A 59 11.82 13.34 -6.83
C LYS A 59 10.32 13.63 -6.79
N GLY A 60 9.72 13.77 -7.97
CA GLY A 60 8.28 13.57 -8.10
C GLY A 60 7.96 12.08 -7.89
N GLY A 61 7.08 11.75 -6.94
CA GLY A 61 6.61 10.37 -6.76
C GLY A 61 5.89 9.89 -8.03
N ILE A 62 6.43 8.86 -8.68
CA ILE A 62 5.83 8.22 -9.85
C ILE A 62 5.25 6.86 -9.46
N GLY A 63 4.03 6.58 -9.92
CA GLY A 63 3.38 5.28 -9.82
C GLY A 63 2.44 5.12 -8.62
N ALA A 64 1.56 4.13 -8.73
CA ALA A 64 0.52 3.82 -7.74
C ALA A 64 1.03 3.32 -6.38
N SER A 65 2.33 3.01 -6.26
CA SER A 65 2.88 2.28 -5.12
C SER A 65 2.69 3.01 -3.77
N GLY A 66 2.80 4.33 -3.72
CA GLY A 66 2.54 5.09 -2.48
C GLY A 66 1.11 4.92 -1.97
N ALA A 67 0.13 5.00 -2.87
CA ALA A 67 -1.27 4.76 -2.55
C ALA A 67 -1.54 3.32 -2.11
N ILE A 68 -0.88 2.35 -2.75
CA ILE A 68 -0.97 0.92 -2.40
C ILE A 68 -0.38 0.66 -1.00
N TYR A 69 0.72 1.31 -0.63
CA TYR A 69 1.27 1.23 0.73
C TYR A 69 0.31 1.81 1.78
N GLY A 70 -0.45 2.85 1.42
CA GLY A 70 -1.55 3.35 2.26
C GLY A 70 -2.67 2.33 2.45
N LEU A 71 -3.16 1.71 1.37
CA LEU A 71 -4.15 0.64 1.47
C LEU A 71 -3.63 -0.55 2.30
N LEU A 72 -2.37 -0.92 2.12
CA LEU A 72 -1.73 -1.98 2.89
C LEU A 72 -1.72 -1.66 4.38
N LEU A 73 -1.25 -0.47 4.77
CA LEU A 73 -1.14 -0.13 6.19
C LEU A 73 -2.54 0.05 6.82
N PHE A 74 -3.51 0.56 6.07
CA PHE A 74 -4.92 0.56 6.49
C PHE A 74 -5.43 -0.87 6.75
N PHE A 75 -5.19 -1.80 5.82
CA PHE A 75 -5.55 -3.21 5.98
C PHE A 75 -4.88 -3.86 7.20
N ILE A 76 -3.59 -3.60 7.43
CA ILE A 76 -2.88 -4.14 8.59
C ILE A 76 -3.54 -3.68 9.87
N ILE A 77 -3.71 -2.36 10.05
CA ILE A 77 -4.27 -1.82 11.30
C ILE A 77 -5.71 -2.30 11.51
N GLU A 78 -6.52 -2.38 10.45
CA GLU A 78 -7.86 -2.96 10.51
C GLU A 78 -7.86 -4.40 11.03
N ARG A 79 -6.93 -5.23 10.55
CA ARG A 79 -6.76 -6.61 11.01
C ARG A 79 -6.21 -6.69 12.43
N LEU A 80 -5.29 -5.81 12.82
CA LEU A 80 -4.79 -5.74 14.19
C LEU A 80 -5.92 -5.38 15.17
N ASN A 81 -6.76 -4.40 14.82
CA ASN A 81 -7.91 -3.98 15.64
C ASN A 81 -8.94 -5.11 15.79
N ALA A 82 -9.03 -6.01 14.81
CA ALA A 82 -9.89 -7.17 14.86
C ALA A 82 -9.30 -8.35 15.68
N MET A 83 -8.16 -8.22 16.36
CA MET A 83 -7.53 -9.35 17.08
C MET A 83 -8.10 -9.67 18.46
N ASN A 84 -8.89 -8.78 19.05
CA ASN A 84 -9.47 -9.01 20.38
C ASN A 84 -10.72 -9.93 20.30
N THR A 85 -10.50 -11.18 19.92
CA THR A 85 -11.57 -12.19 19.69
C THR A 85 -11.05 -13.59 20.08
N ASN A 86 -11.84 -14.64 19.89
CA ASN A 86 -11.45 -16.02 20.15
C ASN A 86 -10.18 -16.45 19.37
N ILE A 87 -9.57 -17.54 19.84
CA ILE A 87 -8.27 -18.04 19.37
C ILE A 87 -8.30 -18.40 17.87
N ASP A 88 -9.39 -19.00 17.39
CA ASP A 88 -9.49 -19.45 15.99
C ASP A 88 -9.56 -18.27 15.02
N HIS A 89 -10.35 -17.24 15.35
CA HIS A 89 -10.41 -16.02 14.52
C HIS A 89 -9.08 -15.27 14.55
N ARG A 90 -8.41 -15.21 15.70
CA ARG A 90 -7.08 -14.60 15.81
C ARG A 90 -6.04 -15.33 14.96
N ARG A 91 -6.04 -16.67 14.95
CA ARG A 91 -5.19 -17.48 14.07
C ARG A 91 -5.46 -17.18 12.59
N PHE A 92 -6.73 -17.08 12.20
CA PHE A 92 -7.12 -16.71 10.85
C PHE A 92 -6.59 -15.33 10.44
N ILE A 93 -6.70 -14.32 11.32
CA ILE A 93 -6.15 -12.98 11.09
C ILE A 93 -4.62 -13.03 10.91
N LEU A 94 -3.91 -13.77 11.76
CA LEU A 94 -2.45 -13.91 11.65
C LEU A 94 -2.05 -14.56 10.32
N ILE A 95 -2.78 -15.59 9.87
CA ILE A 95 -2.56 -16.20 8.55
C ILE A 95 -2.78 -15.17 7.44
N GLN A 96 -3.85 -14.37 7.50
CA GLN A 96 -4.08 -13.31 6.54
C GLN A 96 -2.93 -12.29 6.50
N LEU A 97 -2.43 -11.86 7.66
CA LEU A 97 -1.29 -10.95 7.72
C LEU A 97 -0.03 -11.59 7.11
N ILE A 98 0.26 -12.86 7.41
CA ILE A 98 1.43 -13.55 6.83
C ILE A 98 1.29 -13.67 5.30
N VAL A 99 0.15 -14.18 4.83
CA VAL A 99 -0.07 -14.48 3.40
C VAL A 99 -0.22 -13.23 2.55
N PHE A 100 -0.90 -12.20 3.05
CA PHE A 100 -1.21 -11.00 2.26
C PHE A 100 -0.25 -9.84 2.49
N VAL A 101 0.52 -9.81 3.59
CA VAL A 101 1.47 -8.72 3.86
C VAL A 101 2.90 -9.19 3.67
N VAL A 102 3.30 -10.25 4.38
CA VAL A 102 4.71 -10.66 4.40
C VAL A 102 5.14 -11.23 3.06
N PHE A 103 4.38 -12.18 2.51
CA PHE A 103 4.74 -12.85 1.27
C PHE A 103 4.79 -11.92 0.04
N PRO A 104 3.81 -11.01 -0.19
CA PRO A 104 3.86 -10.11 -1.35
C PRO A 104 4.93 -9.03 -1.20
N MET A 105 5.22 -8.56 0.02
CA MET A 105 6.22 -7.51 0.25
C MET A 105 7.64 -8.05 0.13
N THR A 106 7.93 -9.27 0.60
CA THR A 106 9.24 -9.89 0.40
C THR A 106 9.53 -10.13 -1.07
N ILE A 107 8.53 -10.58 -1.84
CA ILE A 107 8.64 -10.73 -3.30
C ILE A 107 8.97 -9.38 -3.95
N VAL A 108 8.24 -8.32 -3.63
CA VAL A 108 8.48 -6.98 -4.20
C VAL A 108 9.87 -6.47 -3.86
N ILE A 109 10.28 -6.53 -2.58
CA ILE A 109 11.61 -6.05 -2.14
C ILE A 109 12.73 -6.83 -2.83
N SER A 110 12.61 -8.16 -2.92
CA SER A 110 13.60 -9.02 -3.58
C SER A 110 13.73 -8.66 -5.06
N LEU A 111 12.60 -8.44 -5.74
CA LEU A 111 12.57 -8.15 -7.16
C LEU A 111 13.05 -6.74 -7.49
N THR A 112 12.68 -5.73 -6.70
CA THR A 112 13.20 -4.35 -6.90
C THR A 112 14.70 -4.28 -6.67
N THR A 113 15.22 -5.10 -5.75
CA THR A 113 16.66 -5.22 -5.49
C THR A 113 17.38 -5.89 -6.66
N ILE A 114 16.86 -7.03 -7.17
CA ILE A 114 17.45 -7.75 -8.31
C ILE A 114 17.44 -6.90 -9.59
N LEU A 115 16.32 -6.21 -9.85
CA LEU A 115 16.12 -5.40 -11.05
C LEU A 115 16.71 -3.98 -10.92
N ARG A 116 17.31 -3.63 -9.78
CA ARG A 116 17.84 -2.29 -9.45
C ARG A 116 16.83 -1.17 -9.69
N ILE A 117 15.54 -1.45 -9.47
CA ILE A 117 14.48 -0.45 -9.56
C ILE A 117 14.61 0.43 -8.33
N ASN A 118 14.94 1.70 -8.52
CA ASN A 118 15.04 2.66 -7.43
C ASN A 118 13.62 3.03 -6.96
N VAL A 119 13.27 2.63 -5.75
CA VAL A 119 11.95 2.88 -5.18
C VAL A 119 12.06 3.94 -4.09
N GLY A 120 11.24 4.99 -4.18
CA GLY A 120 11.24 6.07 -3.20
C GLY A 120 10.72 5.61 -1.85
N HIS A 121 11.61 5.22 -0.93
CA HIS A 121 11.24 4.78 0.42
C HIS A 121 10.45 5.86 1.18
N ALA A 122 10.78 7.15 1.04
CA ALA A 122 9.99 8.22 1.63
C ALA A 122 8.57 8.29 1.06
N ALA A 123 8.38 7.99 -0.22
CA ALA A 123 7.05 7.95 -0.82
C ALA A 123 6.19 6.82 -0.22
N HIS A 124 6.78 5.64 -0.04
CA HIS A 124 6.10 4.52 0.61
C HIS A 124 5.75 4.80 2.06
N PHE A 125 6.67 5.42 2.80
CA PHE A 125 6.43 5.84 4.17
C PHE A 125 5.27 6.84 4.25
N GLY A 126 5.28 7.88 3.42
CA GLY A 126 4.23 8.91 3.43
C GLY A 126 2.85 8.36 3.09
N GLY A 127 2.77 7.49 2.08
CA GLY A 127 1.51 6.82 1.76
C GLY A 127 1.04 5.87 2.85
N GLY A 128 1.97 5.08 3.42
CA GLY A 128 1.70 4.22 4.57
C GLY A 128 1.16 4.99 5.76
N LEU A 129 1.79 6.11 6.14
CA LEU A 129 1.38 6.94 7.27
C LEU A 129 -0.07 7.40 7.15
N VAL A 130 -0.51 7.83 5.96
CA VAL A 130 -1.92 8.17 5.74
C VAL A 130 -2.83 6.96 5.95
N GLY A 131 -2.47 5.80 5.38
CA GLY A 131 -3.20 4.55 5.58
C GLY A 131 -3.33 4.14 7.04
N PHE A 132 -2.24 4.27 7.81
CA PHE A 132 -2.23 4.04 9.26
C PHE A 132 -3.23 4.92 10.00
N LEU A 133 -3.24 6.22 9.69
CA LEU A 133 -4.17 7.18 10.31
C LEU A 133 -5.65 6.86 10.01
N PHE A 134 -5.94 6.29 8.84
CA PHE A 134 -7.30 5.84 8.50
C PHE A 134 -7.69 4.51 9.16
N GLY A 135 -6.71 3.75 9.63
CA GLY A 135 -6.90 2.45 10.27
C GLY A 135 -7.10 2.51 11.77
N ILE A 136 -6.56 3.53 12.45
CA ILE A 136 -6.85 3.84 13.85
C ILE A 136 -8.33 4.21 14.00
#